data_AF-A0A948XQ14-F1
#
_entry.id   AF-A0A948XQ14-F1
#
_cell.length_a   1.000
_cell.length_b   1.000
_cell.length_c   1.000
_cell.angle_alpha   90.00
_cell.angle_beta   90.00
_cell.angle_gamma   90.00
#
_symmetry.space_group_name_H-M   'P 1'
#
loop_
_entity.id
_entity.type
_entity.pdbx_description
1 polymer ?
#
loop_
_entity_poly.entity_id
_entity_poly.type
_entity_poly.pdbx_seq_one_letter_code
_entity_poly.pdbx_strand_id
1 'polypeptide(L)'
;MKGIEPKAREIAKDLARRSGMTLGEWLNTIIMEDGDDDEGGFTPLSRRPHAAESIDRRGRSRRVDDAYGSGANEDQLQRLGASIDAIAARLEAAERRSTIAIQGVDQAVSGLVRRLEGQDQTGKAYGRRIDDIAEELREGHKRLRRFEQEIGPQTAETFGKVETTMGALAGRLYDIEERQRSSVNELRQRMEAVEKAAGPGVGAELLAQVSQRLDQAQGRTTDALRGLQASFAGLDQRLRAAESRVEPEGAREAARFEKLAETLSRQVEGN
;
A
#
# COMPACT_ATOMS: atom_id res chain seq x y z
N MET A 1 1.29 -40.39 -3.23
CA MET A 1 0.87 -39.28 -2.35
C MET A 1 -0.49 -38.78 -2.82
N LYS A 2 -1.53 -39.09 -2.04
CA LYS A 2 -2.94 -38.71 -2.25
C LYS A 2 -3.23 -37.55 -1.29
N GLY A 3 -3.81 -36.45 -1.76
CA GLY A 3 -4.33 -35.40 -0.86
C GLY A 3 -4.26 -33.95 -1.36
N ILE A 4 -3.60 -33.66 -2.50
CA ILE A 4 -3.50 -32.27 -2.97
C ILE A 4 -4.78 -31.90 -3.74
N GLU A 5 -5.44 -30.81 -3.32
CA GLU A 5 -6.62 -30.25 -3.98
C GLU A 5 -6.38 -30.08 -5.48
N PRO A 6 -7.35 -30.45 -6.35
CA PRO A 6 -7.21 -30.33 -7.80
C PRO A 6 -6.86 -28.91 -8.25
N LYS A 7 -7.39 -27.91 -7.54
CA LYS A 7 -7.17 -26.49 -7.82
C LYS A 7 -5.73 -26.05 -7.56
N ALA A 8 -5.13 -26.52 -6.46
CA ALA A 8 -3.73 -26.22 -6.12
C ALA A 8 -2.76 -26.79 -7.17
N ARG A 9 -3.09 -27.95 -7.74
CA ARG A 9 -2.28 -28.57 -8.81
C ARG A 9 -2.27 -27.76 -10.09
N GLU A 10 -3.43 -27.24 -10.51
CA GLU A 10 -3.52 -26.41 -11.72
C GLU A 10 -2.81 -25.06 -11.53
N ILE A 11 -2.94 -24.44 -10.35
CA ILE A 11 -2.24 -23.19 -10.02
C ILE A 11 -0.72 -23.38 -10.06
N ALA A 12 -0.19 -24.45 -9.45
CA ALA A 12 1.23 -24.78 -9.49
C ALA A 12 1.75 -24.99 -10.91
N LYS A 13 0.94 -25.65 -11.75
CA LYS A 13 1.27 -25.91 -13.15
C LYS A 13 1.29 -24.63 -14.00
N ASP A 14 0.35 -23.71 -13.76
CA ASP A 14 0.30 -22.42 -14.45
C ASP A 14 1.44 -21.49 -14.01
N LEU A 15 1.82 -21.48 -12.73
CA LEU A 15 2.97 -20.73 -12.23
C LEU A 15 4.30 -21.27 -12.77
N ALA A 16 4.48 -22.59 -12.81
CA ALA A 16 5.64 -23.20 -13.45
C ALA A 16 5.74 -22.83 -14.94
N ARG A 17 4.60 -22.84 -15.65
CA ARG A 17 4.54 -22.48 -17.08
C ARG A 17 4.84 -21.00 -17.32
N ARG A 18 4.36 -20.12 -16.45
CA ARG A 18 4.66 -18.67 -16.49
C ARG A 18 6.11 -18.35 -16.20
N SER A 19 6.76 -19.15 -15.35
CA SER A 19 8.16 -18.99 -15.00
C SER A 19 9.11 -19.75 -15.94
N GLY A 20 8.58 -20.39 -16.99
CA GLY A 20 9.37 -21.06 -18.02
C GLY A 20 10.09 -22.33 -17.55
N MET A 21 9.75 -22.85 -16.38
CA MET A 21 10.39 -24.00 -15.74
C MET A 21 9.44 -25.20 -15.66
N THR A 22 10.00 -26.40 -15.41
CA THR A 22 9.18 -27.60 -15.24
C THR A 22 8.48 -27.60 -13.88
N LEU A 23 7.32 -28.25 -13.78
CA LEU A 23 6.57 -28.35 -12.50
C LEU A 23 7.44 -28.92 -11.36
N GLY A 24 8.36 -29.83 -11.68
CA GLY A 24 9.29 -30.41 -10.70
C GLY A 24 10.34 -29.42 -10.20
N GLU A 25 10.90 -28.58 -11.08
CA GLU A 25 11.83 -27.51 -10.69
C GLU A 25 11.13 -26.41 -9.90
N TRP A 26 9.94 -25.99 -10.33
CA TRP A 26 9.17 -24.96 -9.63
C TRP A 26 8.77 -25.39 -8.21
N LEU A 27 8.38 -26.66 -8.07
CA LEU A 27 8.10 -27.23 -6.76
C LEU A 27 9.36 -27.30 -5.90
N ASN A 28 10.51 -27.64 -6.48
CA ASN A 28 11.77 -27.69 -5.75
C ASN A 28 12.22 -26.28 -5.31
N THR A 29 12.03 -25.26 -6.13
CA THR A 29 12.30 -23.86 -5.74
C THR A 29 11.35 -23.41 -4.63
N ILE A 30 10.05 -23.72 -4.71
CA ILE A 30 9.11 -23.35 -3.65
C ILE A 30 9.35 -24.12 -2.36
N ILE A 31 9.68 -25.40 -2.41
CA ILE A 31 10.02 -26.17 -1.20
C ILE A 31 11.31 -25.62 -0.55
N MET A 32 12.23 -25.07 -1.35
CA MET A 32 13.43 -24.41 -0.84
C MET A 32 13.15 -22.98 -0.33
N GLU A 33 12.22 -22.26 -0.94
CA GLU A 33 11.87 -20.87 -0.60
C GLU A 33 10.91 -20.78 0.61
N ASP A 34 9.92 -21.68 0.70
CA ASP A 34 9.04 -21.85 1.88
C ASP A 34 9.72 -22.65 3.01
N GLY A 35 10.82 -23.35 2.73
CA GLY A 35 11.62 -24.09 3.71
C GLY A 35 12.48 -23.20 4.62
N ASP A 36 12.56 -21.91 4.32
CA ASP A 36 13.32 -20.91 5.09
C ASP A 36 12.45 -20.18 6.14
N ASP A 37 11.12 -20.36 6.13
CA ASP A 37 10.17 -19.66 7.02
C ASP A 37 9.69 -20.49 8.23
N ASP A 38 10.01 -21.79 8.31
CA ASP A 38 9.77 -22.62 9.50
C ASP A 38 11.08 -22.88 10.27
N GLU A 39 11.10 -22.37 11.49
CA GLU A 39 12.12 -22.53 12.53
C GLU A 39 12.45 -24.01 12.79
N GLY A 40 13.45 -24.56 12.10
CA GLY A 40 13.87 -25.95 12.29
C GLY A 40 14.90 -26.44 11.28
N GLY A 41 16.16 -26.08 11.49
CA GLY A 41 17.28 -26.38 10.60
C GLY A 41 17.30 -27.81 10.05
N PHE A 42 17.25 -27.92 8.73
CA PHE A 42 17.66 -29.13 8.02
C PHE A 42 18.58 -28.78 6.84
N THR A 43 19.83 -28.45 7.15
CA THR A 43 20.91 -28.52 6.15
C THR A 43 20.99 -29.96 5.63
N PRO A 44 20.79 -30.23 4.32
CA PRO A 44 21.03 -31.56 3.79
C PRO A 44 22.52 -31.85 3.90
N LEU A 45 22.88 -32.78 4.79
CA LEU A 45 24.24 -33.26 4.97
C LEU A 45 24.81 -33.66 3.59
N SER A 46 25.97 -33.09 3.24
CA SER A 46 26.70 -33.49 2.04
C SER A 46 26.89 -35.01 2.04
N ARG A 47 26.53 -35.63 0.93
CA ARG A 47 26.65 -37.07 0.69
C ARG A 47 28.09 -37.49 0.96
N ARG A 48 28.31 -38.12 2.12
CA ARG A 48 29.57 -38.74 2.50
C ARG A 48 29.99 -39.69 1.37
N PRO A 49 31.19 -39.56 0.79
CA PRO A 49 31.69 -40.63 -0.06
C PRO A 49 31.78 -41.86 0.83
N HIS A 50 31.11 -42.93 0.44
CA HIS A 50 31.32 -44.23 1.05
C HIS A 50 32.80 -44.55 0.90
N ALA A 51 33.57 -44.35 1.97
CA ALA A 51 34.85 -45.03 2.13
C ALA A 51 34.49 -46.52 2.18
N ALA A 52 34.55 -47.17 1.02
CA ALA A 52 34.75 -48.60 0.96
C ALA A 52 36.15 -48.85 1.53
N GLU A 53 36.27 -48.82 2.86
CA GLU A 53 37.25 -49.64 3.54
C GLU A 53 36.81 -51.08 3.26
N SER A 54 37.33 -51.57 2.14
CA SER A 54 37.59 -52.98 1.93
C SER A 54 38.41 -53.44 3.12
N ILE A 55 37.69 -53.92 4.12
CA ILE A 55 38.23 -54.79 5.15
C ILE A 55 38.86 -55.94 4.39
N ASP A 56 40.18 -55.87 4.20
CA ASP A 56 41.02 -56.96 3.74
C ASP A 56 41.14 -57.96 4.90
N ARG A 57 40.00 -58.55 5.28
CA ARG A 57 39.92 -59.76 6.08
C ARG A 57 40.22 -60.92 5.14
N ARG A 58 41.48 -61.04 4.73
CA ARG A 58 41.99 -62.33 4.28
C ARG A 58 43.49 -62.46 4.48
N GLY A 59 43.81 -63.08 5.61
CA GLY A 59 44.93 -64.02 5.66
C GLY A 59 46.18 -63.50 6.35
N ARG A 60 46.25 -63.71 7.66
CA ARG A 60 47.21 -64.67 8.23
C ARG A 60 46.82 -65.04 9.66
N SER A 61 46.27 -66.24 9.78
CA SER A 61 46.68 -67.13 10.86
C SER A 61 48.21 -67.23 10.82
N ARG A 62 48.89 -66.53 11.73
CA ARG A 62 50.23 -66.89 12.18
C ARG A 62 50.09 -67.31 13.64
N ARG A 63 49.91 -68.62 13.76
CA ARG A 63 50.51 -69.49 14.76
C ARG A 63 50.53 -68.92 16.17
N VAL A 64 49.50 -69.33 16.90
CA VAL A 64 49.56 -69.60 18.33
C VAL A 64 50.56 -70.74 18.52
N ASP A 65 51.85 -70.42 18.56
CA ASP A 65 52.88 -71.29 19.12
C ASP A 65 54.11 -70.43 19.37
N ASP A 66 54.30 -70.05 20.63
CA ASP A 66 55.58 -69.68 21.26
C ASP A 66 55.27 -69.38 22.73
N ALA A 67 54.90 -70.45 23.43
CA ALA A 67 54.98 -70.49 24.87
C ALA A 67 56.44 -70.77 25.26
N TYR A 68 56.94 -69.95 26.19
CA TYR A 68 58.22 -70.03 26.91
C TYR A 68 59.46 -69.36 26.29
N GLY A 69 59.86 -68.22 26.90
CA GLY A 69 61.24 -67.77 26.87
C GLY A 69 61.43 -66.28 27.16
N SER A 70 61.54 -65.90 28.45
CA SER A 70 62.32 -64.77 29.01
C SER A 70 62.37 -63.36 28.34
N GLY A 71 61.64 -63.07 27.26
CA GLY A 71 61.64 -61.81 26.50
C GLY A 71 60.28 -61.10 26.47
N ALA A 72 59.25 -61.69 27.08
CA ALA A 72 57.89 -61.12 27.15
C ALA A 72 57.86 -59.73 27.81
N ASN A 73 58.75 -59.47 28.77
CA ASN A 73 58.85 -58.17 29.43
C ASN A 73 59.45 -57.09 28.50
N GLU A 74 60.39 -57.45 27.63
CA GLU A 74 61.04 -56.51 26.71
C GLU A 74 60.12 -56.18 25.52
N ASP A 75 59.39 -57.17 25.00
CA ASP A 75 58.32 -56.95 24.03
C ASP A 75 57.18 -56.11 24.62
N GLN A 76 56.85 -56.30 25.89
CA GLN A 76 55.82 -55.50 26.58
C GLN A 76 56.28 -54.05 26.79
N LEU A 77 57.56 -53.82 27.11
CA LEU A 77 58.16 -52.50 27.22
C LEU A 77 58.23 -51.79 25.86
N GLN A 78 58.57 -52.50 24.79
CA GLN A 78 58.59 -51.94 23.43
C GLN A 78 57.18 -51.61 22.92
N ARG A 79 56.18 -52.47 23.21
CA ARG A 79 54.77 -52.18 22.93
C ARG A 79 54.24 -51.00 23.74
N LEU A 80 54.69 -50.85 24.99
CA LEU A 80 54.37 -49.70 25.82
C LEU A 80 55.02 -48.42 25.28
N GLY A 81 56.27 -48.47 24.84
CA GLY A 81 56.94 -47.34 24.18
C GLY A 81 56.18 -46.90 22.92
N ALA A 82 55.85 -47.86 22.04
CA ALA A 82 55.08 -47.58 20.83
C ALA A 82 53.67 -47.04 21.11
N SER A 83 53.02 -47.48 22.20
CA SER A 83 51.70 -46.96 22.58
C SER A 83 51.78 -45.56 23.20
N ILE A 84 52.83 -45.26 23.96
CA ILE A 84 53.12 -43.91 24.46
C ILE A 84 53.39 -42.96 23.29
N ASP A 85 54.21 -43.35 22.31
CA ASP A 85 54.48 -42.54 21.12
C ASP A 85 53.20 -42.29 20.29
N ALA A 86 52.35 -43.30 20.16
CA ALA A 86 51.04 -43.15 19.50
C ALA A 86 50.10 -42.22 20.28
N ILE A 87 50.12 -42.25 21.62
CA ILE A 87 49.36 -41.34 22.47
C ILE A 87 49.90 -39.91 22.35
N ALA A 88 51.22 -39.72 22.36
CA ALA A 88 51.87 -38.41 22.19
C ALA A 88 51.51 -37.79 20.83
N ALA A 89 51.65 -38.55 19.74
CA ALA A 89 51.28 -38.09 18.40
C ALA A 89 49.78 -37.74 18.31
N ARG A 90 48.91 -38.51 18.97
CA ARG A 90 47.47 -38.24 19.02
C ARG A 90 47.14 -37.00 19.86
N LEU A 91 47.87 -36.78 20.96
CA LEU A 91 47.73 -35.61 21.81
C LEU A 91 48.13 -34.34 21.05
N GLU A 92 49.29 -34.33 20.39
CA GLU A 92 49.72 -33.20 19.56
C GLU A 92 48.73 -32.91 18.42
N ALA A 93 48.20 -33.95 17.78
CA ALA A 93 47.18 -33.79 16.74
C ALA A 93 45.85 -33.24 17.32
N ALA A 94 45.46 -33.65 18.52
CA ALA A 94 44.29 -33.14 19.22
C ALA A 94 44.49 -31.69 19.67
N GLU A 95 45.68 -31.32 20.14
CA GLU A 95 46.03 -29.95 20.53
C GLU A 95 45.98 -29.00 19.33
N ARG A 96 46.62 -29.36 18.21
CA ARG A 96 46.54 -28.55 16.97
C ARG A 96 45.10 -28.38 16.49
N ARG A 97 44.29 -29.44 16.56
CA ARG A 97 42.87 -29.39 16.21
C ARG A 97 42.09 -28.49 17.17
N SER A 98 42.41 -28.52 18.46
CA SER A 98 41.80 -27.66 19.49
C SER A 98 42.12 -26.19 19.24
N THR A 99 43.38 -25.84 18.94
CA THR A 99 43.76 -24.45 18.62
C THR A 99 42.99 -23.91 17.41
N ILE A 100 42.88 -24.69 16.34
CA ILE A 100 42.12 -24.31 15.15
C ILE A 100 40.63 -24.16 15.47
N ALA A 101 40.07 -25.07 16.27
CA ALA A 101 38.67 -25.01 16.69
C ALA A 101 38.38 -23.77 17.55
N ILE A 102 39.25 -23.44 18.50
CA ILE A 102 39.12 -22.24 19.35
C ILE A 102 39.17 -20.98 18.49
N GLN A 103 40.12 -20.88 17.56
CA GLN A 103 40.19 -19.74 16.64
C GLN A 103 38.92 -19.63 15.76
N GLY A 104 38.39 -20.76 15.29
CA GLY A 104 37.13 -20.79 14.55
C GLY A 104 35.95 -20.31 15.39
N VAL A 105 35.90 -20.68 16.67
CA VAL A 105 34.88 -20.19 17.62
C VAL A 105 35.03 -18.69 17.86
N ASP A 106 36.25 -18.18 18.07
CA ASP A 106 36.49 -16.74 18.27
C ASP A 106 36.03 -15.90 17.06
N GLN A 107 36.27 -16.41 15.85
CA GLN A 107 35.80 -15.79 14.61
C GLN A 107 34.27 -15.83 14.51
N ALA A 108 33.63 -16.95 14.86
CA ALA A 108 32.18 -17.09 14.85
C ALA A 108 31.51 -16.17 15.89
N VAL A 109 32.05 -16.11 17.11
CA VAL A 109 31.57 -15.23 18.18
C VAL A 109 31.73 -13.77 17.77
N SER A 110 32.89 -13.39 17.22
CA SER A 110 33.11 -12.04 16.71
C SER A 110 32.15 -11.67 15.57
N GLY A 111 31.80 -12.65 14.71
CA GLY A 111 30.80 -12.49 13.66
C GLY A 111 29.39 -12.29 14.23
N LEU A 112 29.01 -13.07 15.23
CA LEU A 112 27.72 -12.97 15.92
C LEU A 112 27.57 -11.63 16.63
N VAL A 113 28.61 -11.15 17.32
CA VAL A 113 28.59 -9.83 18.00
C VAL A 113 28.38 -8.72 16.98
N ARG A 114 29.13 -8.70 15.87
CA ARG A 114 28.93 -7.71 14.80
C ARG A 114 27.52 -7.78 14.20
N ARG A 115 26.98 -8.98 14.00
CA ARG A 115 25.60 -9.16 13.52
C ARG A 115 24.58 -8.63 14.53
N LEU A 116 24.77 -8.90 15.83
CA LEU A 116 23.90 -8.42 16.90
C LEU A 116 23.93 -6.89 16.99
N GLU A 117 25.11 -6.27 16.90
CA GLU A 117 25.27 -4.82 16.87
C GLU A 117 24.58 -4.21 15.64
N GLY A 118 24.73 -4.83 14.46
CA GLY A 118 23.99 -4.44 13.26
C GLY A 118 22.48 -4.53 13.44
N GLN A 119 21.99 -5.63 14.01
CA GLN A 119 20.57 -5.79 14.32
C GLN A 119 20.06 -4.73 15.30
N ASP A 120 20.79 -4.43 16.37
CA ASP A 120 20.43 -3.40 17.35
C ASP A 120 20.36 -2.00 16.70
N GLN A 121 21.32 -1.66 15.82
CA GLN A 121 21.30 -0.41 15.08
C GLN A 121 20.08 -0.31 14.14
N THR A 122 19.77 -1.39 13.42
CA THR A 122 18.57 -1.43 12.57
C THR A 122 17.29 -1.32 13.41
N GLY A 123 17.20 -2.02 14.55
CA GLY A 123 16.08 -1.92 15.48
C GLY A 123 15.86 -0.50 16.00
N LYS A 124 16.94 0.21 16.36
CA LYS A 124 16.87 1.63 16.75
C LYS A 124 16.42 2.55 15.62
N ALA A 125 16.78 2.25 14.37
CA ALA A 125 16.32 3.02 13.22
C ALA A 125 14.81 2.80 12.97
N TYR A 126 14.34 1.55 13.08
CA TYR A 126 12.91 1.24 12.99
C TYR A 126 12.11 1.88 14.12
N GLY A 127 12.61 1.85 15.37
CA GLY A 127 11.96 2.51 16.50
C GLY A 127 11.70 3.99 16.25
N ARG A 128 12.72 4.73 15.79
CA ARG A 128 12.58 6.15 15.43
C ARG A 128 11.54 6.37 14.33
N ARG A 129 11.56 5.57 13.27
CA ARG A 129 10.56 5.66 12.19
C ARG A 129 9.13 5.41 12.71
N ILE A 130 8.95 4.46 13.61
CA ILE A 130 7.64 4.18 14.22
C ILE A 130 7.18 5.36 15.08
N ASP A 131 8.09 5.97 15.85
CA ASP A 131 7.78 7.15 16.65
C ASP A 131 7.40 8.35 15.78
N ASP A 132 8.12 8.57 14.67
CA ASP A 132 7.80 9.62 13.69
C ASP A 132 6.41 9.40 13.06
N ILE A 133 6.14 8.18 12.58
CA ILE A 133 4.82 7.81 12.02
C ILE A 133 3.71 7.97 13.07
N ALA A 134 3.97 7.59 14.32
CA ALA A 134 3.00 7.73 15.40
C ALA A 134 2.68 9.21 15.66
N GLU A 135 3.67 10.10 15.57
CA GLU A 135 3.45 11.53 15.72
C GLU A 135 2.68 12.12 14.54
N GLU A 136 3.04 11.77 13.30
CA GLU A 136 2.28 12.16 12.10
C GLU A 136 0.82 11.72 12.17
N LEU A 137 0.54 10.49 12.63
CA LEU A 137 -0.81 10.00 12.81
C LEU A 137 -1.58 10.78 13.88
N ARG A 138 -0.92 11.15 15.00
CA ARG A 138 -1.54 12.00 16.04
C ARG A 138 -1.86 13.39 15.50
N GLU A 139 -0.95 14.00 14.75
CA GLU A 139 -1.18 15.29 14.11
C GLU A 139 -2.29 15.23 13.06
N GLY A 140 -2.28 14.19 12.23
CA GLY A 140 -3.34 13.90 11.26
C GLY A 140 -4.70 13.78 11.94
N HIS A 141 -4.79 13.05 13.05
CA HIS A 141 -6.03 12.91 13.80
C HIS A 141 -6.49 14.23 14.45
N LYS A 142 -5.56 15.05 14.98
CA LYS A 142 -5.88 16.39 15.49
C LYS A 142 -6.43 17.29 14.37
N ARG A 143 -5.82 17.26 13.18
CA ARG A 143 -6.27 18.03 12.01
C ARG A 143 -7.64 17.55 11.53
N LEU A 144 -7.85 16.25 11.43
CA LEU A 144 -9.13 15.67 11.04
C LEU A 144 -10.24 16.07 12.02
N ARG A 145 -9.97 15.99 13.33
CA ARG A 145 -10.94 16.39 14.35
C ARG A 145 -11.29 17.88 14.26
N ARG A 146 -10.32 18.76 13.98
CA ARG A 146 -10.60 20.18 13.73
C ARG A 146 -11.43 20.38 12.47
N PHE A 147 -11.09 19.68 11.39
CA PHE A 147 -11.86 19.72 10.15
C PHE A 147 -13.32 19.29 10.38
N GLU A 148 -13.55 18.20 11.10
CA GLU A 148 -14.90 17.73 11.46
C GLU A 148 -15.66 18.76 12.32
N GLN A 149 -14.98 19.40 13.27
CA GLN A 149 -15.59 20.40 14.15
C GLN A 149 -15.86 21.74 13.48
N GLU A 150 -15.01 22.18 12.56
CA GLU A 150 -15.09 23.51 11.95
C GLU A 150 -15.81 23.47 10.61
N ILE A 151 -15.43 22.55 9.73
CA ILE A 151 -15.90 22.51 8.34
C ILE A 151 -17.19 21.68 8.22
N GLY A 152 -17.35 20.63 9.01
CA GLY A 152 -18.58 19.84 9.07
C GLY A 152 -19.85 20.68 9.25
N PRO A 153 -19.98 21.45 10.35
CA PRO A 153 -21.18 22.25 10.60
C PRO A 153 -21.34 23.43 9.64
N GLN A 154 -20.24 24.09 9.23
CA GLN A 154 -20.31 25.16 8.23
C GLN A 154 -20.85 24.65 6.90
N THR A 155 -20.36 23.49 6.46
CA THR A 155 -20.80 22.85 5.22
C THR A 155 -22.27 22.47 5.33
N ALA A 156 -22.70 21.85 6.43
CA ALA A 156 -24.10 21.53 6.68
C ALA A 156 -25.01 22.78 6.67
N GLU A 157 -24.56 23.87 7.29
CA GLU A 157 -25.30 25.15 7.30
C GLU A 157 -25.41 25.74 5.88
N THR A 158 -24.33 25.71 5.10
CA THR A 158 -24.36 26.19 3.70
C THR A 158 -25.30 25.37 2.83
N PHE A 159 -25.31 24.04 2.97
CA PHE A 159 -26.27 23.18 2.27
C PHE A 159 -27.71 23.48 2.69
N GLY A 160 -27.98 23.67 3.99
CA GLY A 160 -29.32 24.05 4.46
C GLY A 160 -29.79 25.41 3.93
N LYS A 161 -28.88 26.39 3.79
CA LYS A 161 -29.19 27.68 3.13
C LYS A 161 -29.53 27.48 1.66
N VAL A 162 -28.75 26.67 0.93
CA VAL A 162 -29.01 26.34 -0.48
C VAL A 162 -30.37 25.65 -0.62
N GLU A 163 -30.66 24.65 0.21
CA GLU A 163 -31.94 23.95 0.24
C GLU A 163 -33.12 24.91 0.50
N THR A 164 -32.98 25.81 1.46
CA THR A 164 -33.99 26.84 1.74
C THR A 164 -34.22 27.74 0.53
N THR A 165 -33.15 28.19 -0.13
CA THR A 165 -33.27 29.03 -1.34
C THR A 165 -33.90 28.28 -2.51
N MET A 166 -33.60 26.98 -2.66
CA MET A 166 -34.23 26.12 -3.66
C MET A 166 -35.72 25.92 -3.36
N GLY A 167 -36.08 25.70 -2.09
CA GLY A 167 -37.48 25.63 -1.66
C GLY A 167 -38.25 26.93 -1.95
N ALA A 168 -37.64 28.09 -1.67
CA ALA A 168 -38.23 29.39 -1.99
C ALA A 168 -38.37 29.61 -3.51
N LEU A 169 -37.39 29.18 -4.31
CA LEU A 169 -37.45 29.24 -5.77
C LEU A 169 -38.58 28.35 -6.31
N ALA A 170 -38.69 27.11 -5.81
CA ALA A 170 -39.74 26.19 -6.19
C ALA A 170 -41.14 26.75 -5.85
N GLY A 171 -41.30 27.36 -4.67
CA GLY A 171 -42.54 28.04 -4.29
C GLY A 171 -42.90 29.20 -5.22
N ARG A 172 -41.92 30.04 -5.57
CA ARG A 172 -42.14 31.14 -6.52
C ARG A 172 -42.49 30.65 -7.92
N LEU A 173 -41.87 29.57 -8.39
CA LEU A 173 -42.20 28.97 -9.68
C LEU A 173 -43.63 28.43 -9.69
N TYR A 174 -44.06 27.79 -8.60
CA TYR A 174 -45.43 27.33 -8.43
C TYR A 174 -46.44 28.50 -8.44
N ASP A 175 -46.15 29.57 -7.68
CA ASP A 175 -46.99 30.77 -7.65
C ASP A 175 -47.10 31.44 -9.04
N ILE A 176 -45.99 31.48 -9.79
CA ILE A 176 -45.97 32.03 -11.15
C ILE A 176 -46.79 31.16 -12.09
N GLU A 177 -46.65 29.83 -12.02
CA GLU A 177 -47.41 28.90 -12.85
C GLU A 177 -48.92 29.02 -12.56
N GLU A 178 -49.32 29.09 -11.30
CA GLU A 178 -50.72 29.22 -10.91
C GLU A 178 -51.31 30.57 -11.38
N ARG A 179 -50.55 31.67 -11.23
CA ARG A 179 -50.95 32.98 -11.77
C ARG A 179 -51.03 32.98 -13.30
N GLN A 180 -50.14 32.27 -13.99
CA GLN A 180 -50.19 32.12 -15.44
C GLN A 180 -51.43 31.35 -15.88
N ARG A 181 -51.74 30.22 -15.23
CA ARG A 181 -52.97 29.45 -15.51
C ARG A 181 -54.22 30.29 -15.28
N SER A 182 -54.28 31.01 -14.16
CA SER A 182 -55.37 31.93 -13.85
C SER A 182 -55.50 33.04 -14.91
N SER A 183 -54.39 33.69 -15.28
CA SER A 183 -54.36 34.74 -16.30
C SER A 183 -54.78 34.24 -17.69
N VAL A 184 -54.39 33.02 -18.07
CA VAL A 184 -54.79 32.39 -19.34
C VAL A 184 -56.29 32.09 -19.34
N ASN A 185 -56.83 31.57 -18.23
CA ASN A 185 -58.26 31.33 -18.08
C ASN A 185 -59.08 32.63 -18.15
N GLU A 186 -58.60 33.70 -17.51
CA GLU A 186 -59.21 35.02 -17.59
C GLU A 186 -59.16 35.58 -19.01
N LEU A 187 -58.02 35.46 -19.70
CA LEU A 187 -57.88 35.88 -21.10
C LEU A 187 -58.86 35.13 -22.01
N ARG A 188 -59.02 33.81 -21.80
CA ARG A 188 -59.96 32.97 -22.55
C ARG A 188 -61.40 33.43 -22.34
N GLN A 189 -61.80 33.69 -21.10
CA GLN A 189 -63.16 34.18 -20.79
C GLN A 189 -63.40 35.56 -21.40
N ARG A 190 -62.42 36.47 -21.36
CA ARG A 190 -62.53 37.78 -22.00
C ARG A 190 -62.66 37.68 -23.51
N MET A 191 -61.88 36.80 -24.17
CA MET A 191 -62.03 36.56 -25.61
C MET A 191 -63.42 36.02 -25.95
N GLU A 192 -63.91 35.03 -25.20
CA GLU A 192 -65.24 34.44 -25.40
C GLU A 192 -66.36 35.48 -25.20
N ALA A 193 -66.23 36.37 -24.20
CA ALA A 193 -67.16 37.47 -23.97
C ALA A 193 -67.12 38.53 -25.08
N VAL A 194 -65.93 38.90 -25.58
CA VAL A 194 -65.79 39.86 -26.69
C VAL A 194 -66.33 39.26 -27.99
N GLU A 195 -66.04 37.99 -28.27
CA GLU A 195 -66.59 37.27 -29.43
C GLU A 195 -68.11 37.23 -29.41
N LYS A 196 -68.71 37.01 -28.22
CA LYS A 196 -70.17 36.97 -28.03
C LYS A 196 -70.84 38.36 -28.09
N ALA A 197 -70.16 39.41 -27.63
CA ALA A 197 -70.70 40.76 -27.60
C ALA A 197 -70.56 41.52 -28.93
N ALA A 198 -69.51 41.24 -29.70
CA ALA A 198 -69.10 42.09 -30.81
C ALA A 198 -69.42 41.52 -32.20
N GLY A 199 -69.72 40.22 -32.32
CA GLY A 199 -70.00 39.57 -33.60
C GLY A 199 -68.75 39.38 -34.49
N PRO A 200 -68.87 38.64 -35.62
CA PRO A 200 -67.72 38.30 -36.47
C PRO A 200 -67.20 39.56 -37.20
N GLY A 201 -66.01 40.02 -36.83
CA GLY A 201 -65.35 41.16 -37.48
C GLY A 201 -64.50 42.06 -36.58
N VAL A 202 -64.61 41.96 -35.25
CA VAL A 202 -63.85 42.80 -34.28
C VAL A 202 -62.39 42.33 -34.06
N GLY A 203 -61.96 41.32 -34.81
CA GLY A 203 -60.63 40.69 -34.68
C GLY A 203 -59.45 41.65 -34.87
N ALA A 204 -59.59 42.74 -35.64
CA ALA A 204 -58.49 43.65 -35.92
C ALA A 204 -58.00 44.44 -34.69
N GLU A 205 -58.91 44.90 -33.84
CA GLU A 205 -58.58 45.71 -32.66
C GLU A 205 -58.09 44.81 -31.49
N LEU A 206 -58.66 43.61 -31.38
CA LEU A 206 -58.15 42.54 -30.53
C LEU A 206 -56.75 42.06 -30.96
N LEU A 207 -56.50 41.89 -32.26
CA LEU A 207 -55.17 41.56 -32.80
C LEU A 207 -54.15 42.65 -32.47
N ALA A 208 -54.53 43.93 -32.57
CA ALA A 208 -53.68 45.04 -32.18
C ALA A 208 -53.34 45.01 -30.67
N GLN A 209 -54.32 44.75 -29.80
CA GLN A 209 -54.09 44.59 -28.35
C GLN A 209 -53.24 43.37 -28.01
N VAL A 210 -53.42 42.25 -28.70
CA VAL A 210 -52.61 41.04 -28.53
C VAL A 210 -51.18 41.30 -28.99
N SER A 211 -50.97 41.95 -30.14
CA SER A 211 -49.65 42.35 -30.63
C SER A 211 -48.93 43.24 -29.62
N GLN A 212 -49.61 44.25 -29.08
CA GLN A 212 -49.03 45.16 -28.09
C GLN A 212 -48.66 44.42 -26.78
N ARG A 213 -49.49 43.46 -26.35
CA ARG A 213 -49.18 42.63 -25.17
C ARG A 213 -48.02 41.67 -25.45
N LEU A 214 -47.93 41.12 -26.66
CA LEU A 214 -46.84 40.25 -27.08
C LEU A 214 -45.52 41.02 -27.07
N ASP A 215 -45.50 42.24 -27.62
CA ASP A 215 -44.33 43.12 -27.61
C ASP A 215 -43.89 43.46 -26.18
N GLN A 216 -44.84 43.74 -25.27
CA GLN A 216 -44.55 43.96 -23.86
C GLN A 216 -44.01 42.70 -23.17
N ALA A 217 -44.56 41.53 -23.47
CA ALA A 217 -44.08 40.26 -22.92
C ALA A 217 -42.67 39.93 -23.45
N GLN A 218 -42.39 40.15 -24.73
CA GLN A 218 -41.07 40.00 -25.33
C GLN A 218 -40.06 40.99 -24.72
N GLY A 219 -40.45 42.24 -24.51
CA GLY A 219 -39.62 43.24 -23.82
C GLY A 219 -39.24 42.79 -22.42
N ARG A 220 -40.23 42.37 -21.61
CA ARG A 220 -40.00 41.83 -20.26
C ARG A 220 -39.10 40.61 -20.25
N THR A 221 -39.25 39.73 -21.24
CA THR A 221 -38.43 38.52 -21.38
C THR A 221 -37.00 38.88 -21.74
N THR A 222 -36.81 39.84 -22.66
CA THR A 222 -35.49 40.34 -23.06
C THR A 222 -34.77 41.00 -21.87
N ASP A 223 -35.48 41.79 -21.08
CA ASP A 223 -34.91 42.44 -19.90
C ASP A 223 -34.57 41.41 -18.80
N ALA A 224 -35.40 40.39 -18.60
CA ALA A 224 -35.08 39.27 -17.70
C ALA A 224 -33.83 38.49 -18.15
N LEU A 225 -33.69 38.24 -19.47
CA LEU A 225 -32.51 37.59 -20.03
C LEU A 225 -31.24 38.43 -19.84
N ARG A 226 -31.31 39.76 -20.04
CA ARG A 226 -30.18 40.66 -19.74
C ARG A 226 -29.82 40.65 -18.25
N GLY A 227 -30.81 40.62 -17.37
CA GLY A 227 -30.59 40.52 -15.92
C GLY A 227 -29.91 39.20 -15.51
N LEU A 228 -30.30 38.09 -16.14
CA LEU A 228 -29.64 36.80 -15.95
C LEU A 228 -28.20 36.81 -16.47
N GLN A 229 -27.96 37.38 -17.66
CA GLN A 229 -26.61 37.54 -18.20
C GLN A 229 -25.70 38.36 -17.27
N ALA A 230 -26.21 39.45 -16.70
CA ALA A 230 -25.48 40.25 -15.72
C ALA A 230 -25.20 39.45 -14.43
N SER A 231 -26.15 38.64 -13.98
CA SER A 231 -25.98 37.76 -12.82
C SER A 231 -24.92 36.69 -13.06
N PHE A 232 -24.89 36.07 -14.24
CA PHE A 232 -23.86 35.11 -14.63
C PHE A 232 -22.47 35.76 -14.74
N ALA A 233 -22.38 36.97 -15.29
CA ALA A 233 -21.12 37.71 -15.32
C ALA A 233 -20.59 38.01 -13.90
N GLY A 234 -21.48 38.39 -12.98
CA GLY A 234 -21.13 38.58 -11.57
C GLY A 234 -20.69 37.28 -10.88
N LEU A 235 -21.33 36.15 -11.22
CA LEU A 235 -20.94 34.83 -10.73
C LEU A 235 -19.55 34.43 -11.24
N ASP A 236 -19.27 34.62 -12.55
CA ASP A 236 -17.96 34.33 -13.16
C ASP A 236 -16.85 35.15 -12.52
N GLN A 237 -17.09 36.44 -12.26
CA GLN A 237 -16.12 37.28 -11.57
C GLN A 237 -15.83 36.80 -10.14
N ARG A 238 -16.85 36.34 -9.40
CA ARG A 238 -16.68 35.79 -8.05
C ARG A 238 -15.98 34.43 -8.07
N LEU A 239 -16.26 33.59 -9.06
CA LEU A 239 -15.59 32.31 -9.25
C LEU A 239 -14.10 32.53 -9.50
N ARG A 240 -13.75 33.41 -10.45
CA ARG A 240 -12.35 33.79 -10.69
C ARG A 240 -11.68 34.39 -9.46
N ALA A 241 -12.38 35.22 -8.70
CA ALA A 241 -11.85 35.76 -7.45
C ALA A 241 -11.61 34.66 -6.39
N ALA A 242 -12.47 33.65 -6.31
CA ALA A 242 -12.29 32.50 -5.44
C ALA A 242 -11.13 31.61 -5.91
N GLU A 243 -11.06 31.29 -7.21
CA GLU A 243 -9.96 30.54 -7.82
C GLU A 243 -8.61 31.24 -7.60
N SER A 244 -8.55 32.56 -7.81
CA SER A 244 -7.34 33.36 -7.57
C SER A 244 -6.94 33.47 -6.09
N ARG A 245 -7.79 33.08 -5.14
CA ARG A 245 -7.44 32.95 -3.72
C ARG A 245 -6.94 31.56 -3.37
N VAL A 246 -7.49 30.54 -4.02
CA VAL A 246 -7.09 29.14 -3.83
C VAL A 246 -5.74 28.85 -4.50
N GLU A 247 -5.49 29.38 -5.70
CA GLU A 247 -4.22 29.22 -6.41
C GLU A 247 -2.99 29.70 -5.62
N PRO A 248 -2.95 30.91 -5.00
CA PRO A 248 -1.81 31.34 -4.22
C PRO A 248 -1.66 30.56 -2.90
N GLU A 249 -2.72 29.97 -2.34
CA GLU A 249 -2.56 29.03 -1.22
C GLU A 249 -1.92 27.73 -1.69
N GLY A 250 -2.40 27.14 -2.79
CA GLY A 250 -1.81 25.93 -3.37
C GLY A 250 -0.36 26.11 -3.81
N ALA A 251 -0.02 27.26 -4.43
CA ALA A 251 1.34 27.58 -4.83
C ALA A 251 2.26 27.83 -3.62
N ARG A 252 1.77 28.47 -2.56
CA ARG A 252 2.53 28.65 -1.31
C ARG A 252 2.73 27.33 -0.57
N GLU A 253 1.73 26.45 -0.58
CA GLU A 253 1.83 25.11 -0.01
C GLU A 253 2.81 24.24 -0.81
N ALA A 254 2.74 24.25 -2.15
CA ALA A 254 3.68 23.56 -3.02
C ALA A 254 5.13 24.04 -2.78
N ALA A 255 5.36 25.36 -2.71
CA ALA A 255 6.68 25.92 -2.41
C ALA A 255 7.18 25.54 -1.00
N ARG A 256 6.27 25.39 -0.02
CA ARG A 256 6.63 24.90 1.32
C ARG A 256 7.01 23.42 1.29
N PHE A 257 6.28 22.59 0.55
CA PHE A 257 6.59 21.17 0.37
C PHE A 257 7.93 20.99 -0.36
N GLU A 258 8.20 21.77 -1.40
CA GLU A 258 9.47 21.72 -2.12
C GLU A 258 10.64 22.13 -1.22
N LYS A 259 10.49 23.20 -0.44
CA LYS A 259 11.52 23.60 0.53
C LYS A 259 11.75 22.55 1.62
N LEU A 260 10.70 21.89 2.10
CA LEU A 260 10.81 20.78 3.05
C LEU A 260 11.51 19.57 2.41
N ALA A 261 11.16 19.22 1.18
CA ALA A 261 11.79 18.14 0.43
C ALA A 261 13.29 18.43 0.18
N GLU A 262 13.64 19.67 -0.16
CA GLU A 262 15.03 20.08 -0.34
C GLU A 262 15.82 20.03 0.98
N THR A 263 15.20 20.42 2.09
CA THR A 263 15.80 20.34 3.43
C THR A 263 16.04 18.89 3.84
N LEU A 264 15.05 18.01 3.61
CA LEU A 264 15.17 16.56 3.83
C LEU A 264 16.26 15.94 2.95
N SER A 265 16.33 16.30 1.67
CA SER A 265 17.35 15.80 0.75
C SER A 265 18.76 16.16 1.22
N ARG A 266 18.99 17.41 1.62
CA ARG A 266 20.29 17.86 2.17
C ARG A 266 20.64 17.15 3.47
N GLN A 267 19.66 16.85 4.32
CA GLN A 267 19.87 16.13 5.57
C GLN A 267 20.20 14.64 5.35
N VAL A 268 19.71 14.06 4.26
CA VAL A 268 20.02 12.68 3.84
C VAL A 268 21.39 12.60 3.15
N GLU A 269 21.75 13.57 2.31
CA GLU A 269 23.08 13.62 1.64
C GLU A 269 24.23 14.02 2.57
N GLY A 270 23.92 14.70 3.68
CA GLY A 270 24.91 15.13 4.69
C GLY A 270 25.24 14.09 5.78
N ASN A 271 24.57 12.93 5.78
CA ASN A 271 24.86 11.78 6.65
C ASN A 271 25.47 10.63 5.84
#